data_AF-A0A355SA81-F1
#
_entry.id   AF-A0A355SA81-F1
#
_cell.length_a   1.000
_cell.length_b   1.000
_cell.length_c   1.000
_cell.angle_alpha   90.00
_cell.angle_beta   90.00
_cell.angle_gamma   90.00
#
_symmetry.space_group_name_H-M   'P 1'
#
loop_
_entity.id
_entity.type
_entity.pdbx_description
1 polymer ?
#
loop_
_entity_poly.entity_id
_entity_poly.type
_entity_poly.pdbx_seq_one_letter_code
_entity_poly.pdbx_strand_id
1 'polypeptide(L)'
;MGVVVFADARKDTALLPAGAKQVRAKGGNTIPMVFVTTADGGKGIDAISYATLKSDMSKSVRTLRKTLANAEVVGEGPVAKRPATVNSESNPQLSEIPDFRNWTTTAGKSFEAAATKIENGRVLFLLPNGKTLWGEISKLSAKSQKNLPSH
;
A
#
# COMPACT_ATOMS: atom_id res chain seq x y z
N MET A 1 0.43 3.76 -4.58
CA MET A 1 1.56 3.28 -3.76
C MET A 1 1.68 4.18 -2.55
N GLY A 2 1.80 3.63 -1.34
CA GLY A 2 2.04 4.43 -0.12
C GLY A 2 3.53 4.52 0.15
N VAL A 3 4.03 5.70 0.50
CA VAL A 3 5.42 5.89 0.90
C VAL A 3 5.50 5.71 2.41
N VAL A 4 6.28 4.74 2.87
CA VAL A 4 6.57 4.54 4.30
C VAL A 4 7.96 5.10 4.56
N VAL A 5 8.03 6.14 5.38
CA VAL A 5 9.30 6.81 5.73
C VAL A 5 9.72 6.37 7.13
N PHE A 6 10.87 5.71 7.21
CA PHE A 6 11.57 5.46 8.47
C PHE A 6 12.60 6.56 8.66
N ALA A 7 12.51 7.29 9.78
CA ALA A 7 13.40 8.40 10.07
C ALA A 7 13.70 8.47 11.57
N ASP A 8 14.94 8.78 11.92
CA ASP A 8 15.28 9.15 13.28
C ASP A 8 14.87 10.62 13.47
N ALA A 9 13.71 10.82 14.12
CA ALA A 9 13.11 12.14 14.32
C ALA A 9 13.94 13.12 15.19
N ARG A 10 15.14 12.76 15.66
CA ARG A 10 16.13 13.71 16.19
C ARG A 10 17.08 14.22 15.11
N LYS A 11 17.60 13.30 14.28
CA LYS A 11 18.68 13.58 13.34
C LYS A 11 18.16 14.01 11.97
N ASP A 12 17.03 13.45 11.56
CA ASP A 12 16.53 13.57 10.19
C ASP A 12 15.41 14.61 10.07
N THR A 13 15.18 15.41 11.12
CA THR A 13 14.06 16.36 11.20
C THR A 13 14.03 17.34 10.02
N ALA A 14 15.20 17.77 9.54
CA ALA A 14 15.32 18.64 8.37
C ALA A 14 14.91 17.93 7.07
N LEU A 15 15.20 16.63 6.97
CA LEU A 15 14.99 15.76 5.81
C LEU A 15 13.58 15.14 5.76
N LEU A 16 12.77 15.34 6.80
CA LEU A 16 11.40 14.82 6.84
C LEU A 16 10.52 15.50 5.78
N PRO A 17 9.74 14.73 5.00
CA PRO A 17 8.74 15.29 4.10
C PRO A 17 7.67 16.06 4.87
N ALA A 18 6.99 16.99 4.19
CA ALA A 18 6.05 17.93 4.82
C ALA A 18 4.96 17.21 5.64
N GLY A 19 4.42 16.13 5.12
CA GLY A 19 3.43 15.29 5.81
C GLY A 19 3.97 14.66 7.09
N ALA A 20 5.22 14.19 7.10
CA ALA A 20 5.84 13.62 8.30
C ALA A 20 6.04 14.68 9.40
N LYS A 21 6.35 15.93 9.01
CA LYS A 21 6.44 17.06 9.94
C LYS A 21 5.07 17.38 10.58
N GLN A 22 3.98 17.29 9.81
CA GLN A 22 2.61 17.55 10.30
C GLN A 22 2.17 16.56 11.39
N VAL A 23 2.43 15.27 11.21
CA VAL A 23 1.96 14.23 12.15
C VAL A 23 2.92 13.94 13.30
N ARG A 24 4.10 14.57 13.33
CA ARG A 24 5.11 14.35 14.37
C ARG A 24 4.55 14.48 15.79
N ALA A 25 3.71 15.48 16.04
CA ALA A 25 3.09 15.70 17.35
C ALA A 25 2.14 14.56 17.77
N LYS A 26 1.51 13.85 16.81
CA LYS A 26 0.60 12.73 17.10
C LYS A 26 1.33 11.52 17.70
N GLY A 27 2.60 11.33 17.34
CA GLY A 27 3.45 10.24 17.86
C GLY A 27 4.06 10.51 19.24
N GLY A 28 3.87 11.72 19.78
CA GLY A 28 4.48 12.17 21.04
C GLY A 28 5.98 12.48 20.93
N ASN A 29 6.64 12.69 22.07
CA ASN A 29 8.08 13.01 22.15
C ASN A 29 9.00 11.77 22.11
N THR A 30 8.44 10.58 21.88
CA THR A 30 9.17 9.31 21.99
C THR A 30 9.82 8.96 20.66
N ILE A 31 11.13 8.71 20.68
CA ILE A 31 11.93 8.41 19.49
C ILE A 31 12.57 7.03 19.71
N PRO A 32 12.53 6.11 18.73
CA PRO A 32 12.16 6.29 17.31
C PRO A 32 10.65 6.25 17.01
N MET A 33 10.26 6.77 15.83
CA MET A 33 8.87 6.82 15.33
C MET A 33 8.76 6.30 13.88
N VAL A 34 7.56 5.85 13.53
CA VAL A 34 7.15 5.54 12.15
C VAL A 34 6.11 6.56 11.71
N PHE A 35 6.36 7.23 10.58
CA PHE A 35 5.43 8.20 10.00
C PHE A 35 4.68 7.58 8.81
N VAL A 36 3.38 7.83 8.75
CA VAL A 36 2.51 7.43 7.66
C VAL A 36 2.02 8.70 6.97
N THR A 37 2.31 8.82 5.68
CA THR A 37 1.97 9.99 4.86
C THR A 37 1.24 9.56 3.59
N THR A 38 0.69 10.53 2.87
CA THR A 38 0.22 10.35 1.50
C THR A 38 1.35 9.93 0.57
N ALA A 39 1.00 9.42 -0.62
CA ALA A 39 1.95 8.90 -1.59
C ALA A 39 3.03 9.90 -2.04
N ASP A 40 2.71 11.20 -2.03
CA ASP A 40 3.61 12.30 -2.35
C ASP A 40 4.39 12.84 -1.13
N GLY A 41 4.13 12.29 0.07
CA GLY A 41 4.69 12.80 1.32
C GLY A 41 4.18 14.20 1.70
N GLY A 42 3.21 14.76 0.97
CA GLY A 42 2.71 16.13 1.15
C GLY A 42 1.82 16.28 2.39
N LYS A 43 1.01 15.25 2.69
CA LYS A 43 0.10 15.23 3.84
C LYS A 43 0.43 14.09 4.80
N GLY A 44 0.35 14.38 6.09
CA GLY A 44 0.54 13.40 7.14
C GLY A 44 -0.77 12.71 7.51
N ILE A 45 -0.74 11.38 7.59
CA ILE A 45 -1.90 10.57 7.96
C ILE A 45 -1.81 10.23 9.45
N ASP A 46 -0.73 9.55 9.85
CA ASP A 46 -0.55 9.06 11.22
C ASP A 46 0.93 8.99 11.64
N ALA A 47 1.18 8.93 12.94
CA ALA A 47 2.52 8.73 13.50
C ALA A 47 2.45 7.77 14.69
N ILE A 48 3.31 6.75 14.65
CA ILE A 48 3.30 5.67 15.64
C ILE A 48 4.69 5.58 16.29
N SER A 49 4.74 5.68 17.61
CA SER A 49 6.01 5.51 18.33
C SER A 49 6.44 4.03 18.34
N TYR A 50 7.75 3.79 18.34
CA TYR A 50 8.28 2.42 18.48
C TYR A 50 7.90 1.76 19.81
N ALA A 51 7.73 2.54 20.87
CA ALA A 51 7.27 2.01 22.16
C ALA A 51 5.85 1.41 22.03
N THR A 52 4.96 2.08 21.30
CA THR A 52 3.60 1.60 21.02
C THR A 52 3.61 0.38 20.10
N LEU A 53 4.47 0.39 19.07
CA LEU A 53 4.64 -0.79 18.19
C LEU A 53 5.18 -2.00 18.95
N LYS A 54 6.12 -1.78 19.88
CA LYS A 54 6.73 -2.84 20.68
C LYS A 54 5.78 -3.39 21.74
N SER A 55 4.95 -2.54 22.36
CA SER A 55 4.03 -2.97 23.41
C SER A 55 2.79 -3.67 22.85
N ASP A 56 2.20 -3.14 21.78
CA ASP A 56 0.99 -3.70 21.17
C ASP A 56 0.92 -3.39 19.67
N MET A 57 1.61 -4.22 18.90
CA MET A 57 1.64 -4.14 17.44
C MET A 57 0.23 -4.29 16.84
N SER A 58 -0.57 -5.23 17.35
CA SER A 58 -1.91 -5.54 16.84
C SER A 58 -2.86 -4.35 16.97
N LYS A 59 -2.82 -3.66 18.12
CA LYS A 59 -3.59 -2.43 18.34
C LYS A 59 -3.11 -1.30 17.44
N SER A 60 -1.80 -1.14 17.26
CA SER A 60 -1.22 -0.14 16.36
C SER A 60 -1.70 -0.33 14.91
N VAL A 61 -1.70 -1.57 14.43
CA VAL A 61 -2.22 -1.91 13.09
C VAL A 61 -3.72 -1.65 12.98
N ARG A 62 -4.51 -2.01 14.00
CA ARG A 62 -5.97 -1.79 13.98
C ARG A 62 -6.31 -0.30 13.97
N THR A 63 -5.60 0.51 14.75
CA THR A 63 -5.76 1.97 14.75
C THR A 63 -5.39 2.55 13.40
N LEU A 64 -4.24 2.17 12.84
CA LEU A 64 -3.81 2.64 11.53
C LEU A 64 -4.82 2.31 10.43
N ARG A 65 -5.38 1.09 10.43
CA ARG A 65 -6.44 0.71 9.48
C ARG A 65 -7.69 1.58 9.60
N LYS A 66 -8.09 1.95 10.83
CA LYS A 66 -9.22 2.87 11.05
C LYS A 66 -8.91 4.28 10.55
N THR A 67 -7.69 4.76 10.77
CA THR A 67 -7.25 6.08 10.29
C THR A 67 -7.23 6.11 8.76
N LEU A 68 -6.69 5.06 8.12
CA LEU A 68 -6.61 4.95 6.66
C LEU A 68 -7.97 4.81 5.98
N ALA A 69 -8.96 4.17 6.62
CA ALA A 69 -10.29 4.02 6.05
C ALA A 69 -10.99 5.36 5.77
N ASN A 70 -10.60 6.43 6.46
CA ASN A 70 -11.16 7.77 6.32
C ASN A 70 -10.17 8.77 5.71
N ALA A 71 -8.96 8.34 5.35
CA ALA A 71 -7.91 9.22 4.85
C ALA A 71 -7.89 9.24 3.32
N GLU A 72 -7.79 10.43 2.75
CA GLU A 72 -7.44 10.60 1.34
C GLU A 72 -5.95 10.32 1.17
N VAL A 73 -5.61 9.16 0.61
CA VAL A 73 -4.22 8.67 0.51
C VAL A 73 -3.52 9.14 -0.78
N VAL A 74 -4.31 9.62 -1.74
CA VAL A 74 -3.83 10.22 -3.00
C VAL A 74 -3.55 11.70 -2.72
N GLY A 75 -2.32 12.16 -2.97
CA GLY A 75 -1.89 13.54 -2.68
C GLY A 75 -2.66 14.60 -3.48
N GLU A 76 -2.61 15.85 -3.03
CA GLU A 76 -3.17 17.02 -3.72
C GLU A 76 -2.24 17.47 -4.86
N GLY A 77 -2.16 16.69 -5.93
CA GLY A 77 -1.44 17.06 -7.14
C GLY A 77 -2.36 17.03 -8.35
N PRO A 78 -2.33 18.02 -9.25
CA PRO A 78 -3.03 17.89 -10.53
C PRO A 78 -2.45 16.68 -11.27
N VAL A 79 -3.33 15.84 -11.81
CA VAL A 79 -2.97 14.72 -12.69
C VAL A 79 -2.25 15.32 -13.91
N ALA A 80 -0.93 15.40 -13.84
CA ALA A 80 -0.13 16.01 -14.88
C ALA A 80 -0.23 15.15 -16.16
N LYS A 81 -0.88 15.72 -17.19
CA LYS A 81 -0.79 15.26 -18.58
C LYS A 81 0.69 15.16 -18.94
N ARG A 82 1.13 13.95 -19.27
CA ARG A 82 2.51 13.59 -19.61
C ARG A 82 2.88 14.17 -20.99
N PRO A 83 3.96 14.95 -21.14
CA PRO A 83 4.61 15.05 -22.44
C PRO A 83 5.37 13.75 -22.69
N ALA A 84 5.28 13.27 -23.93
CA ALA A 84 6.00 12.09 -24.40
C ALA A 84 7.52 12.37 -24.48
N THR A 85 8.30 11.28 -24.48
CA THR A 85 9.75 11.17 -24.79
C THR A 85 10.73 11.65 -23.71
N VAL A 86 11.89 11.03 -23.42
CA VAL A 86 12.63 9.87 -23.97
C VAL A 86 13.75 9.48 -22.96
N ASN A 87 14.06 8.18 -22.91
CA ASN A 87 15.29 7.51 -22.45
C ASN A 87 15.73 7.43 -20.97
N SER A 88 15.93 6.16 -20.61
CA SER A 88 17.00 5.57 -19.80
C SER A 88 16.84 5.49 -18.29
N GLU A 89 17.05 4.24 -17.85
CA GLU A 89 17.13 3.70 -16.50
C GLU A 89 15.78 3.36 -15.82
N SER A 90 15.66 2.07 -15.57
CA SER A 90 14.48 1.33 -15.14
C SER A 90 13.90 1.83 -13.82
N ASN A 91 13.06 2.86 -13.91
CA ASN A 91 12.14 3.28 -12.86
C ASN A 91 10.89 2.36 -12.94
N PRO A 92 10.56 1.58 -11.90
CA PRO A 92 9.39 0.70 -11.94
C PRO A 92 8.14 1.55 -12.17
N GLN A 93 7.46 1.30 -13.28
CA GLN A 93 6.25 2.01 -13.67
C GLN A 93 5.23 1.99 -12.53
N LEU A 94 4.90 3.19 -12.05
CA LEU A 94 3.85 3.48 -11.08
C LEU A 94 2.47 3.44 -11.76
N SER A 95 2.16 2.38 -12.49
CA SER A 95 0.86 2.16 -13.11
C SER A 95 0.29 0.85 -12.58
N GLU A 96 -0.65 1.02 -11.64
CA GLU A 96 -1.66 0.08 -11.14
C GLU A 96 -1.63 0.00 -9.60
N ILE A 97 -2.51 0.80 -8.99
CA ILE A 97 -2.97 0.48 -7.64
C ILE A 97 -3.60 -0.93 -7.76
N PRO A 98 -3.16 -1.93 -6.98
CA PRO A 98 -3.68 -3.29 -7.13
C PRO A 98 -5.18 -3.30 -6.85
N ASP A 99 -5.98 -3.76 -7.82
CA ASP A 99 -7.43 -3.84 -7.70
C ASP A 99 -7.81 -5.10 -6.92
N PHE A 100 -8.00 -4.94 -5.61
CA PHE A 100 -8.38 -6.04 -4.71
C PHE A 100 -9.84 -6.43 -4.95
N ARG A 101 -10.05 -7.70 -5.32
CA ARG A 101 -11.38 -8.28 -5.56
C ARG A 101 -11.56 -9.55 -4.75
N ASN A 102 -12.82 -9.93 -4.52
CA ASN A 102 -13.15 -11.23 -3.95
C ASN A 102 -13.14 -12.32 -5.03
N TRP A 103 -12.30 -13.33 -4.81
CA TRP A 103 -12.13 -14.51 -5.65
C TRP A 103 -12.78 -15.70 -4.98
N THR A 104 -13.45 -16.55 -5.75
CA THR A 104 -14.08 -17.77 -5.25
C THR A 104 -13.52 -18.95 -6.03
N THR A 105 -13.06 -19.96 -5.28
CA THR A 105 -12.55 -21.22 -5.83
C THR A 105 -13.70 -22.18 -6.19
N THR A 106 -13.42 -23.19 -7.01
CA THR A 106 -14.37 -24.27 -7.33
C THR A 106 -14.78 -25.08 -6.09
N ALA A 107 -13.96 -25.09 -5.04
CA ALA A 107 -14.26 -25.68 -3.74
C ALA A 107 -15.12 -24.78 -2.83
N GLY A 108 -15.61 -23.63 -3.32
CA GLY A 108 -16.47 -22.71 -2.58
C GLY A 108 -15.75 -21.78 -1.59
N LYS A 109 -14.42 -21.89 -1.45
CA LYS A 109 -13.64 -20.98 -0.61
C LYS A 109 -13.46 -19.64 -1.31
N SER A 110 -13.70 -18.55 -0.59
CA SER A 110 -13.52 -17.19 -1.07
C SER A 110 -12.37 -16.46 -0.37
N PHE A 111 -11.64 -15.64 -1.10
CA PHE A 111 -10.53 -14.84 -0.57
C PHE A 111 -10.39 -13.52 -1.33
N GLU A 112 -9.89 -12.49 -0.65
CA GLU A 112 -9.62 -11.18 -1.25
C GLU A 112 -8.17 -11.12 -1.75
N ALA A 113 -7.99 -10.70 -3.01
CA ALA A 113 -6.67 -10.51 -3.60
C ALA A 113 -6.74 -9.61 -4.83
N ALA A 114 -5.61 -9.03 -5.23
CA ALA A 114 -5.44 -8.41 -6.54
C ALA A 114 -4.75 -9.40 -7.50
N ALA A 115 -5.29 -9.58 -8.70
CA ALA A 115 -4.65 -10.37 -9.75
C ALA A 115 -3.62 -9.50 -10.46
N THR A 116 -2.35 -9.92 -10.45
CA THR A 116 -1.22 -9.09 -10.91
C THR A 116 -0.54 -9.60 -12.18
N LYS A 117 -0.55 -10.92 -12.40
CA LYS A 117 0.10 -11.54 -13.55
C LYS A 117 -0.58 -12.85 -13.91
N ILE A 118 -0.61 -13.20 -15.20
CA ILE A 118 -1.08 -14.49 -15.69
C ILE A 118 0.05 -15.16 -16.46
N GLU A 119 0.42 -16.39 -16.07
CA GLU A 119 1.42 -17.19 -16.76
C GLU A 119 1.03 -18.67 -16.73
N ASN A 120 1.11 -19.36 -17.86
CA ASN A 120 0.95 -20.81 -17.96
C ASN A 120 -0.34 -21.36 -17.28
N GLY A 121 -1.46 -20.67 -17.45
CA GLY A 121 -2.75 -21.07 -16.85
C GLY A 121 -2.84 -20.82 -15.33
N ARG A 122 -1.89 -20.05 -14.77
CA ARG A 122 -1.85 -19.63 -13.37
C ARG A 122 -1.90 -18.11 -13.26
N VAL A 123 -2.41 -17.64 -12.14
CA VAL A 123 -2.55 -16.22 -11.80
C VAL A 123 -1.78 -15.95 -10.53
N LEU A 124 -0.99 -14.87 -10.53
CA LEU A 124 -0.31 -14.35 -9.36
C LEU A 124 -1.25 -13.41 -8.60
N PHE A 125 -1.65 -13.83 -7.41
CA PHE A 125 -2.48 -13.06 -6.49
C PHE A 125 -1.62 -12.32 -5.49
N LEU A 126 -1.86 -11.02 -5.32
CA LEU A 126 -1.37 -10.22 -4.21
C LEU A 126 -2.46 -10.16 -3.14
N LEU A 127 -2.16 -10.66 -1.94
CA LEU A 127 -3.05 -10.65 -0.80
C LEU A 127 -2.99 -9.30 -0.06
N PRO A 128 -4.04 -8.90 0.71
CA PRO A 128 -4.03 -7.66 1.50
C PRO A 128 -2.92 -7.57 2.54
N ASN A 129 -2.31 -8.71 2.91
CA ASN A 129 -1.16 -8.78 3.81
C ASN A 129 0.19 -8.59 3.10
N GLY A 130 0.19 -8.26 1.81
CA GLY A 130 1.39 -8.04 0.99
C GLY A 130 2.07 -9.31 0.50
N LYS A 131 1.57 -10.51 0.85
CA LYS A 131 2.10 -11.77 0.33
C LYS A 131 1.55 -12.06 -1.06
N THR A 132 2.36 -12.73 -1.88
CA THR A 132 1.97 -13.18 -3.21
C THR A 132 1.77 -14.69 -3.25
N LEU A 133 0.78 -15.16 -4.01
CA LEU A 133 0.48 -16.59 -4.19
C LEU A 133 0.09 -16.89 -5.64
N TRP A 134 0.65 -17.95 -6.20
CA TRP A 134 0.20 -18.49 -7.48
C TRP A 134 -1.03 -19.38 -7.29
N GLY A 135 -2.10 -19.10 -8.04
CA GLY A 135 -3.31 -19.91 -8.11
C GLY A 135 -3.58 -20.42 -9.53
N GLU A 136 -4.12 -21.63 -9.66
CA GLU A 136 -4.52 -22.18 -10.97
C GLU A 136 -5.86 -21.58 -11.41
N ILE A 137 -5.96 -21.12 -12.66
CA ILE A 137 -7.19 -20.54 -13.21
C ILE A 137 -8.32 -21.57 -13.19
N SER A 138 -8.01 -22.84 -13.45
CA SER A 138 -8.96 -23.97 -13.42
C SER A 138 -9.61 -24.20 -12.06
N LYS A 139 -8.97 -23.75 -10.97
CA LYS A 139 -9.50 -23.84 -9.60
C LYS A 139 -10.32 -22.62 -9.19
N LEU A 140 -10.45 -21.62 -10.05
CA LEU A 140 -11.32 -20.47 -9.83
C LEU A 140 -12.71 -20.76 -10.41
N SER A 141 -13.74 -20.22 -9.76
CA SER A 141 -15.11 -20.28 -10.26
C SER A 141 -15.22 -19.55 -11.62
N ALA A 142 -16.17 -19.96 -12.46
CA ALA A 142 -16.41 -19.29 -13.75
C ALA A 142 -16.67 -17.78 -13.61
N LYS A 143 -17.29 -17.35 -12.51
CA LYS A 143 -17.49 -15.93 -12.20
C LYS A 143 -16.17 -15.21 -11.90
N SER A 144 -15.29 -15.85 -11.15
CA SER A 144 -13.96 -15.30 -10.84
C SER A 144 -13.04 -15.29 -12.04
N GLN A 145 -13.11 -16.29 -12.92
CA GLN A 145 -12.33 -16.32 -14.17
C GLN A 145 -12.64 -15.13 -15.08
N LYS A 146 -13.89 -14.67 -15.14
CA LYS A 146 -14.29 -13.47 -15.91
C LYS A 146 -13.68 -12.16 -15.39
N ASN A 147 -13.22 -12.14 -14.13
CA ASN A 147 -12.63 -10.97 -13.50
C ASN A 147 -11.09 -10.95 -13.62
N LEU A 148 -10.50 -11.93 -14.31
CA LEU A 148 -9.06 -11.93 -14.56
C LEU A 148 -8.69 -10.79 -15.51
N PRO A 149 -7.53 -10.14 -15.30
CA PRO A 149 -7.03 -9.15 -16.25
C PRO A 149 -6.90 -9.82 -17.63
N SER A 150 -7.41 -9.13 -18.66
CA SER A 150 -7.32 -9.58 -20.04
C SER A 150 -5.85 -9.68 -20.45
N HIS A 151 -5.50 -10.78 -21.14
CA HIS A 151 -4.16 -11.04 -21.65
C HIS A 151 -3.79 -10.12 -22.82
#